data_AF-A0AA95SP00-F1
#
_entry.id   AF-A0AA95SP00-F1
#
_cell.length_a   1.000
_cell.length_b   1.000
_cell.length_c   1.000
_cell.angle_alpha   90.00
_cell.angle_beta   90.00
_cell.angle_gamma   90.00
#
_symmetry.space_group_name_H-M   'P 1'
#
loop_
_entity.id
_entity.type
_entity.pdbx_description
1 polymer ?
#
loop_
_entity_poly.entity_id
_entity_poly.type
_entity_poly.pdbx_seq_one_letter_code
_entity_poly.pdbx_strand_id
1 'polypeptide(L)'
;MIRSRRDLTALLGLLAAGSAMALDLPLQADAHINASMPSANFGALGTLNVGNGANALLRFDLATLPAGTTAAKLVKANLILYVNRVGAPGAIEVLGLNGAWAEGSVTAANQPPNAGAGSGISVPVGAANQYISVDLTGLVKQWISNPGSNFGLALTTALSAPGTVAFFDSKENTATAHVARLDLTLADQGPKGDTGATGLTGATGAKGATGATGAIGATGPAGIQGPQGQAGVSGHQRVSATTSIPASFLATLVASCPSGKKVLGGGVQFPSLGSQLDQLKLVMHQSYPSSDSSWQVYFSNTNAFAVQATVWAICASAL
;
A
#
# COMPACT_ATOMS: atom_id res chain seq x y z
N MET A 1 -31.82 35.01 -51.55
CA MET A 1 -30.81 34.53 -50.60
C MET A 1 -30.93 35.37 -49.34
N ILE A 2 -31.26 34.76 -48.19
CA ILE A 2 -31.02 35.18 -46.79
C ILE A 2 -31.90 34.25 -45.95
N ARG A 3 -31.31 33.20 -45.38
CA ARG A 3 -31.94 32.34 -44.37
C ARG A 3 -31.52 32.86 -42.99
N SER A 4 -32.50 33.30 -42.20
CA SER A 4 -32.35 33.60 -40.78
C SER A 4 -32.01 32.31 -40.02
N ARG A 5 -30.84 32.29 -39.36
CA ARG A 5 -30.45 31.22 -38.43
C ARG A 5 -30.89 31.65 -37.03
N ARG A 6 -31.73 30.82 -36.41
CA ARG A 6 -32.10 30.94 -35.00
C ARG A 6 -30.91 30.48 -34.16
N ASP A 7 -30.44 31.37 -33.29
CA ASP A 7 -29.43 31.09 -32.28
C ASP A 7 -29.95 30.04 -31.29
N LEU A 8 -29.25 28.92 -31.23
CA LEU A 8 -29.45 27.88 -30.22
C LEU A 8 -28.33 28.06 -29.19
N THR A 9 -28.62 28.80 -28.12
CA THR A 9 -27.71 28.97 -26.98
C THR A 9 -27.64 27.64 -26.22
N ALA A 10 -26.66 26.80 -26.59
CA ALA A 10 -26.32 25.62 -25.82
C ALA A 10 -25.63 26.07 -24.52
N LEU A 11 -26.35 25.94 -23.40
CA LEU A 11 -25.80 26.10 -22.06
C LEU A 11 -24.80 24.97 -21.83
N LEU A 12 -23.52 25.25 -22.10
CA LEU A 12 -22.42 24.34 -21.82
C LEU A 12 -22.21 24.30 -20.30
N GLY A 13 -22.89 23.36 -19.63
CA GLY A 13 -22.64 23.07 -18.23
C GLY A 13 -21.20 22.60 -18.05
N LEU A 14 -20.37 23.48 -17.49
CA LEU A 14 -19.00 23.16 -17.10
C LEU A 14 -19.08 22.11 -15.98
N LEU A 15 -18.89 20.82 -16.31
CA LEU A 15 -18.56 19.83 -15.28
C LEU A 15 -17.21 20.25 -14.71
N ALA A 16 -17.23 20.85 -13.52
CA ALA A 16 -16.03 20.95 -12.70
C ALA A 16 -15.62 19.52 -12.31
N ALA A 17 -14.77 18.90 -13.11
CA ALA A 17 -14.07 17.68 -12.72
C ALA A 17 -13.19 18.05 -11.53
N GLY A 18 -13.64 17.72 -10.31
CA GLY A 18 -12.82 17.87 -9.11
C GLY A 18 -11.53 17.07 -9.28
N SER A 19 -10.41 17.65 -8.85
CA SER A 19 -9.13 16.95 -8.81
C SER A 19 -9.28 15.64 -8.02
N ALA A 20 -8.90 14.52 -8.64
CA ALA A 20 -8.87 13.22 -7.99
C ALA A 20 -7.42 12.81 -7.75
N MET A 21 -7.10 12.41 -6.53
CA MET A 21 -5.78 11.87 -6.19
C MET A 21 -5.86 10.35 -6.10
N ALA A 22 -4.95 9.65 -6.77
CA ALA A 22 -4.75 8.22 -6.62
C ALA A 22 -3.66 7.96 -5.58
N LEU A 23 -3.91 7.05 -4.64
CA LEU A 23 -2.97 6.68 -3.58
C LEU A 23 -2.88 5.17 -3.49
N ASP A 24 -1.68 4.64 -3.39
CA ASP A 24 -1.43 3.23 -3.14
C ASP A 24 -1.05 3.03 -1.66
N LEU A 25 -1.74 2.11 -0.99
CA LEU A 25 -1.48 1.78 0.40
C LEU A 25 -0.65 0.50 0.50
N PRO A 26 0.52 0.55 1.16
CA PRO A 26 1.38 -0.61 1.25
C PRO A 26 0.74 -1.71 2.11
N LEU A 27 0.93 -2.95 1.66
CA LEU A 27 0.65 -4.13 2.46
C LEU A 27 1.64 -4.18 3.63
N GLN A 28 1.11 -4.22 4.85
CA GLN A 28 1.90 -4.29 6.08
C GLN A 28 2.19 -5.70 6.51
N ALA A 29 1.20 -6.57 6.36
CA ALA A 29 1.27 -7.95 6.80
C ALA A 29 0.42 -8.83 5.91
N ASP A 30 0.94 -10.00 5.61
CA ASP A 30 0.22 -11.08 4.95
C ASP A 30 0.67 -12.43 5.49
N ALA A 31 -0.26 -13.37 5.50
CA ALA A 31 0.02 -14.75 5.85
C ALA A 31 -1.09 -15.62 5.28
N HIS A 32 -0.90 -16.92 5.22
CA HIS A 32 -2.03 -17.82 5.21
C HIS A 32 -2.03 -18.69 6.46
N ILE A 33 -3.20 -19.21 6.78
CA ILE A 33 -3.42 -20.21 7.82
C ILE A 33 -3.91 -21.48 7.14
N ASN A 34 -3.72 -22.63 7.77
CA ASN A 34 -4.25 -23.89 7.25
C ASN A 34 -4.84 -24.74 8.37
N ALA A 35 -6.12 -25.08 8.26
CA ALA A 35 -6.84 -25.89 9.24
C ALA A 35 -6.21 -27.29 9.43
N SER A 36 -5.54 -27.84 8.41
CA SER A 36 -4.82 -29.12 8.51
C SER A 36 -3.47 -29.00 9.23
N MET A 37 -2.96 -27.78 9.44
CA MET A 37 -1.72 -27.50 10.16
C MET A 37 -1.94 -26.36 11.17
N PRO A 38 -2.73 -26.58 12.24
CA PRO A 38 -3.32 -25.50 13.03
C PRO A 38 -2.32 -24.68 13.84
N SER A 39 -1.13 -25.23 14.11
CA SER A 39 -0.05 -24.55 14.84
C SER A 39 1.03 -23.96 13.94
N ALA A 40 0.95 -24.19 12.62
CA ALA A 40 1.94 -23.67 11.69
C ALA A 40 1.67 -22.21 11.36
N ASN A 41 2.75 -21.42 11.31
CA ASN A 41 2.75 -20.08 10.78
C ASN A 41 3.33 -20.09 9.36
N PHE A 42 2.65 -19.41 8.43
CA PHE A 42 3.05 -19.36 7.04
C PHE A 42 3.32 -17.92 6.55
N GLY A 43 3.55 -16.97 7.46
CA GLY A 43 3.77 -15.56 7.11
C GLY A 43 5.04 -15.32 6.28
N ALA A 44 6.05 -16.19 6.41
CA ALA A 44 7.30 -16.04 5.67
C ALA A 44 7.33 -16.73 4.29
N LEU A 45 6.20 -17.30 3.83
CA LEU A 45 6.15 -18.02 2.55
C LEU A 45 5.80 -17.08 1.41
N GLY A 46 6.48 -17.21 0.27
CA GLY A 46 6.22 -16.45 -0.96
C GLY A 46 4.85 -16.66 -1.62
N THR A 47 3.92 -17.38 -0.99
CA THR A 47 2.59 -17.65 -1.54
C THR A 47 1.53 -17.58 -0.46
N LEU A 48 0.42 -16.92 -0.78
CA LEU A 48 -0.79 -16.90 0.02
C LEU A 48 -1.79 -17.90 -0.55
N ASN A 49 -2.13 -18.91 0.24
CA ASN A 49 -2.95 -20.03 -0.21
C ASN A 49 -4.41 -19.83 0.20
N VAL A 50 -5.33 -20.14 -0.73
CA VAL A 50 -6.77 -20.20 -0.49
C VAL A 50 -7.30 -21.52 -1.03
N GLY A 51 -8.07 -22.24 -0.22
CA GLY A 51 -8.57 -23.59 -0.52
C GLY A 51 -7.78 -24.70 0.15
N ASN A 52 -8.29 -25.94 0.10
CA ASN A 52 -7.72 -27.09 0.81
C ASN A 52 -7.43 -26.81 2.31
N GLY A 53 -8.39 -26.17 2.98
CA GLY A 53 -8.29 -25.78 4.39
C GLY A 53 -7.47 -24.51 4.65
N ALA A 54 -6.92 -23.87 3.60
CA ALA A 54 -6.18 -22.63 3.75
C ALA A 54 -7.04 -21.38 3.50
N ASN A 55 -6.79 -20.35 4.31
CA ASN A 55 -7.31 -19.00 4.14
C ASN A 55 -6.14 -18.01 4.19
N ALA A 56 -6.12 -17.02 3.30
CA ALA A 56 -5.11 -15.97 3.32
C ALA A 56 -5.60 -14.76 4.12
N LEU A 57 -4.67 -14.03 4.72
CA LEU A 57 -4.89 -12.85 5.54
C LEU A 57 -4.03 -11.72 4.97
N LEU A 58 -4.59 -10.52 4.89
CA LEU A 58 -3.92 -9.31 4.39
C LEU A 58 -4.21 -8.15 5.32
N ARG A 59 -3.24 -7.29 5.62
CA ARG A 59 -3.46 -6.05 6.37
C ARG A 59 -2.71 -4.89 5.73
N PHE A 60 -3.42 -3.78 5.55
CA PHE A 60 -2.91 -2.56 4.93
C PHE A 60 -2.73 -1.46 5.98
N ASP A 61 -1.72 -0.61 5.79
CA ASP A 61 -1.58 0.60 6.59
C ASP A 61 -2.43 1.73 6.05
N LEU A 62 -3.21 2.37 6.92
CA LEU A 62 -3.95 3.59 6.59
C LEU A 62 -3.26 4.84 7.15
N ALA A 63 -2.16 4.71 7.91
CA ALA A 63 -1.43 5.85 8.47
C ALA A 63 -0.79 6.74 7.38
N THR A 64 -0.62 6.21 6.16
CA THR A 64 -0.11 6.95 5.01
C THR A 64 -1.17 7.80 4.30
N LEU A 65 -2.44 7.74 4.74
CA LEU A 65 -3.50 8.57 4.20
C LEU A 65 -3.20 10.06 4.47
N PRO A 66 -3.45 10.96 3.49
CA PRO A 66 -3.32 12.39 3.70
C PRO A 66 -4.16 12.88 4.89
N ALA A 67 -3.61 13.83 5.65
CA ALA A 67 -4.31 14.43 6.78
C ALA A 67 -5.67 15.00 6.34
N GLY A 68 -6.72 14.76 7.15
CA GLY A 68 -8.07 15.19 6.82
C GLY A 68 -8.76 14.36 5.72
N THR A 69 -8.25 13.17 5.42
CA THR A 69 -9.00 12.14 4.66
C THR A 69 -10.24 11.73 5.44
N THR A 70 -11.40 11.79 4.80
CA THR A 70 -12.68 11.34 5.36
C THR A 70 -13.31 10.32 4.44
N ALA A 71 -14.24 9.51 4.96
CA ALA A 71 -14.95 8.52 4.14
C ALA A 71 -15.73 9.15 2.98
N ALA A 72 -16.15 10.42 3.10
CA ALA A 72 -16.80 11.17 2.04
C ALA A 72 -15.85 11.56 0.89
N LYS A 73 -14.55 11.71 1.18
CA LYS A 73 -13.52 11.95 0.17
C LYS A 73 -13.14 10.69 -0.59
N LEU A 74 -13.34 9.50 -0.01
CA LEU A 74 -13.05 8.24 -0.69
C LEU A 74 -14.08 7.97 -1.79
N VAL A 75 -13.64 8.07 -3.04
CA VAL A 75 -14.45 7.77 -4.23
C VAL A 75 -14.44 6.27 -4.53
N LYS A 76 -13.24 5.67 -4.50
CA LYS A 76 -13.04 4.26 -4.84
C LYS A 76 -11.91 3.66 -4.02
N ALA A 77 -12.05 2.41 -3.61
CA ALA A 77 -10.96 1.59 -3.07
C ALA A 77 -10.96 0.23 -3.77
N ASN A 78 -9.87 -0.12 -4.44
CA ASN A 78 -9.72 -1.40 -5.13
C ASN A 78 -8.56 -2.18 -4.52
N LEU A 79 -8.85 -3.36 -4.00
CA LEU A 79 -7.81 -4.35 -3.70
C LEU A 79 -7.36 -4.99 -5.00
N ILE A 80 -6.05 -4.98 -5.24
CA ILE A 80 -5.43 -5.62 -6.40
C ILE A 80 -4.60 -6.81 -5.91
N LEU A 81 -4.92 -8.00 -6.44
CA LEU A 81 -4.26 -9.26 -6.11
C LEU A 81 -3.71 -9.90 -7.36
N TYR A 82 -2.49 -10.45 -7.27
CA TYR A 82 -1.93 -11.27 -8.34
C TYR A 82 -2.22 -12.75 -8.09
N VAL A 83 -2.88 -13.39 -9.05
CA VAL A 83 -3.14 -14.83 -9.02
C VAL A 83 -1.90 -15.54 -9.59
N ASN A 84 -1.04 -16.04 -8.72
CA ASN A 84 0.18 -16.76 -9.11
C ASN A 84 -0.14 -18.10 -9.78
N ARG A 85 -1.02 -18.89 -9.14
CA ARG A 85 -1.41 -20.21 -9.63
C ARG A 85 -2.86 -20.49 -9.29
N VAL A 86 -3.50 -21.30 -10.14
CA VAL A 86 -4.82 -21.86 -9.90
C VAL A 86 -4.69 -23.37 -9.89
N GLY A 87 -4.97 -23.98 -8.73
CA GLY A 87 -5.04 -25.44 -8.59
C GLY A 87 -6.41 -25.99 -8.98
N ALA A 88 -7.47 -25.25 -8.67
CA ALA A 88 -8.84 -25.54 -9.08
C ALA A 88 -9.57 -24.20 -9.28
N PRO A 89 -10.07 -23.91 -10.50
CA PRO A 89 -10.74 -22.66 -10.80
C PRO A 89 -12.07 -22.57 -10.03
N GLY A 90 -12.48 -21.35 -9.71
CA GLY A 90 -13.70 -21.11 -8.97
C GLY A 90 -13.84 -19.65 -8.58
N ALA A 91 -14.15 -19.40 -7.31
CA ALA A 91 -14.28 -18.06 -6.76
C ALA A 91 -13.79 -18.00 -5.31
N ILE A 92 -13.18 -16.88 -4.96
CA ILE A 92 -12.84 -16.55 -3.58
C ILE A 92 -13.86 -15.56 -3.02
N GLU A 93 -13.90 -15.46 -1.71
CA GLU A 93 -14.61 -14.41 -1.00
C GLU A 93 -13.61 -13.55 -0.23
N VAL A 94 -13.75 -12.22 -0.34
CA VAL A 94 -12.94 -11.23 0.39
C VAL A 94 -13.77 -10.69 1.54
N LEU A 95 -13.33 -10.97 2.77
CA LEU A 95 -14.04 -10.60 4.00
C LEU A 95 -13.22 -9.64 4.84
N GLY A 96 -13.88 -8.72 5.54
CA GLY A 96 -13.24 -7.94 6.60
C GLY A 96 -12.94 -8.81 7.83
N LEU A 97 -11.80 -8.54 8.47
CA LEU A 97 -11.44 -9.12 9.77
C LEU A 97 -12.00 -8.26 10.92
N ASN A 98 -12.34 -8.92 12.03
CA ASN A 98 -12.94 -8.32 13.22
C ASN A 98 -12.02 -8.43 14.46
N GLY A 99 -10.76 -8.81 14.27
CA GLY A 99 -9.81 -8.97 15.36
C GLY A 99 -8.37 -8.79 14.91
N ALA A 100 -7.54 -8.29 15.82
CA ALA A 100 -6.12 -8.08 15.57
C ALA A 100 -5.38 -9.41 15.38
N TRP A 101 -4.31 -9.36 14.59
CA TRP A 101 -3.40 -10.47 14.36
C TRP A 101 -2.00 -9.94 14.03
N ALA A 102 -1.00 -10.82 14.14
CA ALA A 102 0.38 -10.52 13.80
C ALA A 102 0.92 -11.60 12.87
N GLU A 103 1.54 -11.18 11.78
CA GLU A 103 2.06 -12.06 10.73
C GLU A 103 3.00 -13.14 11.27
N GLY A 104 3.94 -12.77 12.14
CA GLY A 104 4.92 -13.72 12.69
C GLY A 104 4.36 -14.73 13.70
N SER A 105 3.08 -14.64 14.06
CA SER A 105 2.48 -15.52 15.08
C SER A 105 1.09 -16.05 14.73
N VAL A 106 0.48 -15.61 13.61
CA VAL A 106 -0.86 -16.07 13.22
C VAL A 106 -0.81 -17.51 12.73
N THR A 107 -1.78 -18.30 13.17
CA THR A 107 -1.97 -19.71 12.85
C THR A 107 -3.47 -19.99 12.75
N ALA A 108 -3.87 -21.19 12.29
CA ALA A 108 -5.30 -21.50 12.26
C ALA A 108 -5.92 -21.60 13.67
N ALA A 109 -5.11 -21.91 14.69
CA ALA A 109 -5.54 -22.00 16.09
C ALA A 109 -5.82 -20.64 16.75
N ASN A 110 -5.19 -19.56 16.28
CA ASN A 110 -5.34 -18.21 16.84
C ASN A 110 -5.78 -17.17 15.80
N GLN A 111 -6.36 -17.62 14.69
CA GLN A 111 -6.78 -16.75 13.60
C GLN A 111 -7.79 -15.69 14.08
N PRO A 112 -7.74 -14.48 13.51
CA PRO A 112 -8.73 -13.45 13.80
C PRO A 112 -10.11 -13.87 13.28
N PRO A 113 -11.21 -13.56 14.01
CA PRO A 113 -12.55 -13.70 13.48
C PRO A 113 -12.75 -12.84 12.22
N ASN A 114 -13.53 -13.32 11.27
CA ASN A 114 -13.92 -12.56 10.08
C ASN A 114 -15.44 -12.27 10.08
N ALA A 115 -15.93 -11.53 9.09
CA ALA A 115 -17.34 -11.16 8.96
C ALA A 115 -18.32 -12.35 8.75
N GLY A 116 -17.82 -13.58 8.60
CA GLY A 116 -18.62 -14.77 8.36
C GLY A 116 -18.83 -15.04 6.86
N ALA A 117 -18.81 -16.33 6.49
CA ALA A 117 -18.94 -16.76 5.11
C ALA A 117 -20.24 -16.25 4.46
N GLY A 118 -20.16 -15.82 3.20
CA GLY A 118 -21.27 -15.24 2.44
C GLY A 118 -21.51 -13.74 2.68
N SER A 119 -20.80 -13.11 3.62
CA SER A 119 -20.94 -11.67 3.93
C SER A 119 -19.88 -10.80 3.23
N GLY A 120 -18.93 -11.42 2.53
CA GLY A 120 -17.87 -10.76 1.79
C GLY A 120 -18.19 -10.56 0.32
N ILE A 121 -17.18 -10.15 -0.43
CA ILE A 121 -17.29 -9.93 -1.88
C ILE A 121 -16.77 -11.17 -2.60
N SER A 122 -17.65 -11.83 -3.36
CA SER A 122 -17.29 -12.98 -4.19
C SER A 122 -16.63 -12.53 -5.49
N VAL A 123 -15.47 -13.09 -5.78
CA VAL A 123 -14.64 -12.73 -6.95
C VAL A 123 -14.20 -14.00 -7.68
N PRO A 124 -14.48 -14.14 -8.98
CA PRO A 124 -14.03 -15.28 -9.77
C PRO A 124 -12.50 -15.34 -9.86
N VAL A 125 -11.97 -16.57 -9.78
CA VAL A 125 -10.55 -16.89 -9.97
C VAL A 125 -10.48 -18.03 -10.99
N GLY A 126 -10.41 -17.66 -12.27
CA GLY A 126 -10.49 -18.61 -13.39
C GLY A 126 -9.14 -19.01 -14.00
N ALA A 127 -8.14 -18.14 -13.94
CA ALA A 127 -6.82 -18.37 -14.53
C ALA A 127 -5.69 -17.79 -13.68
N ALA A 128 -4.49 -18.35 -13.85
CA ALA A 128 -3.25 -17.90 -13.23
C ALA A 128 -2.59 -16.76 -14.03
N ASN A 129 -1.53 -16.19 -13.46
CA ASN A 129 -0.68 -15.15 -14.05
C ASN A 129 -1.42 -13.85 -14.42
N GLN A 130 -2.42 -13.48 -13.63
CA GLN A 130 -3.21 -12.28 -13.87
C GLN A 130 -3.57 -11.56 -12.58
N TYR A 131 -3.87 -10.28 -12.71
CA TYR A 131 -4.43 -9.50 -11.62
C TYR A 131 -5.95 -9.65 -11.56
N ILE A 132 -6.47 -9.67 -10.33
CA ILE A 132 -7.88 -9.45 -10.05
C ILE A 132 -8.04 -8.17 -9.23
N SER A 133 -9.17 -7.50 -9.41
CA SER A 133 -9.52 -6.26 -8.70
C SER A 133 -10.80 -6.47 -7.93
N VAL A 134 -10.82 -6.07 -6.66
CA VAL A 134 -11.98 -6.20 -5.77
C VAL A 134 -12.36 -4.82 -5.24
N ASP A 135 -13.60 -4.40 -5.47
CA ASP A 135 -14.09 -3.11 -4.97
C ASP A 135 -14.38 -3.18 -3.47
N LEU A 136 -13.47 -2.63 -2.67
CA LEU A 136 -13.59 -2.56 -1.21
C LEU A 136 -14.06 -1.19 -0.72
N THR A 137 -14.62 -0.34 -1.60
CA THR A 137 -14.95 1.06 -1.26
C THR A 137 -15.81 1.17 0.00
N GLY A 138 -16.82 0.31 0.17
CA GLY A 138 -17.66 0.30 1.35
C GLY A 138 -16.91 -0.03 2.64
N LEU A 139 -16.05 -1.04 2.61
CA LEU A 139 -15.26 -1.49 3.76
C LEU A 139 -14.19 -0.46 4.14
N VAL A 140 -13.47 0.09 3.17
CA VAL A 140 -12.43 1.09 3.44
C VAL A 140 -13.05 2.41 3.95
N LYS A 141 -14.27 2.78 3.52
CA LYS A 141 -15.02 3.89 4.13
C LYS A 141 -15.29 3.66 5.63
N GLN A 142 -15.59 2.41 6.03
CA GLN A 142 -15.75 2.07 7.44
C GLN A 142 -14.43 2.21 8.20
N TRP A 143 -13.33 1.70 7.64
CA TRP A 143 -11.99 1.85 8.24
C TRP A 143 -11.56 3.31 8.38
N ILE A 144 -11.80 4.16 7.38
CA ILE A 144 -11.50 5.60 7.49
C ILE A 144 -12.36 6.27 8.56
N SER A 145 -13.63 5.88 8.67
CA SER A 145 -14.56 6.46 9.67
C SER A 145 -14.24 6.00 11.09
N ASN A 146 -13.73 4.78 11.24
CA ASN A 146 -13.33 4.18 12.50
C ASN A 146 -12.00 3.42 12.32
N PRO A 147 -10.84 4.10 12.40
CA PRO A 147 -9.53 3.48 12.14
C PRO A 147 -9.22 2.26 13.00
N GLY A 148 -9.77 2.19 14.23
CA GLY A 148 -9.64 1.04 15.12
C GLY A 148 -10.31 -0.25 14.62
N SER A 149 -11.10 -0.18 13.55
CA SER A 149 -11.73 -1.34 12.90
C SER A 149 -10.92 -1.93 11.75
N ASN A 150 -9.78 -1.33 11.37
CA ASN A 150 -8.91 -1.88 10.33
C ASN A 150 -8.07 -3.03 10.88
N PHE A 151 -8.63 -4.24 10.81
CA PHE A 151 -7.91 -5.47 11.10
C PHE A 151 -7.41 -6.21 9.85
N GLY A 152 -7.70 -5.68 8.67
CA GLY A 152 -7.36 -6.30 7.39
C GLY A 152 -8.48 -7.18 6.83
N LEU A 153 -8.08 -8.10 5.97
CA LEU A 153 -8.94 -8.93 5.12
C LEU A 153 -8.61 -10.40 5.29
N ALA A 154 -9.62 -11.25 5.11
CA ALA A 154 -9.45 -12.67 4.83
C ALA A 154 -9.86 -12.97 3.39
N LEU A 155 -9.07 -13.80 2.71
CA LEU A 155 -9.44 -14.45 1.45
C LEU A 155 -9.79 -15.90 1.77
N THR A 156 -11.04 -16.28 1.51
CA THR A 156 -11.54 -17.64 1.72
C THR A 156 -12.11 -18.17 0.41
N THR A 157 -12.38 -19.47 0.34
CA THR A 157 -13.19 -20.02 -0.77
C THR A 157 -14.60 -19.43 -0.70
N ALA A 158 -15.17 -19.03 -1.84
CA ALA A 158 -16.56 -18.60 -1.87
C ALA A 158 -17.50 -19.78 -1.61
N LEU A 159 -18.63 -19.52 -0.95
CA LEU A 159 -19.66 -20.54 -0.72
C LEU A 159 -20.22 -21.13 -2.03
N SER A 160 -20.20 -20.35 -3.11
CA SER A 160 -20.60 -20.80 -4.45
C SER A 160 -19.55 -21.71 -5.12
N ALA A 161 -18.32 -21.77 -4.61
CA ALA A 161 -17.22 -22.53 -5.18
C ALA A 161 -16.27 -23.05 -4.07
N PRO A 162 -16.73 -23.93 -3.16
CA PRO A 162 -15.94 -24.39 -2.01
C PRO A 162 -14.71 -25.23 -2.40
N GLY A 163 -14.69 -25.78 -3.62
CA GLY A 163 -13.53 -26.51 -4.17
C GLY A 163 -12.44 -25.63 -4.77
N THR A 164 -12.55 -24.29 -4.67
CA THR A 164 -11.55 -23.36 -5.22
C THR A 164 -10.19 -23.59 -4.58
N VAL A 165 -9.14 -23.67 -5.39
CA VAL A 165 -7.75 -23.70 -4.91
C VAL A 165 -6.96 -22.65 -5.70
N ALA A 166 -6.57 -21.58 -5.02
CA ALA A 166 -5.86 -20.45 -5.60
C ALA A 166 -4.63 -20.08 -4.76
N PHE A 167 -3.61 -19.58 -5.46
CA PHE A 167 -2.35 -19.16 -4.88
C PHE A 167 -2.09 -17.73 -5.33
N PHE A 168 -1.92 -16.83 -4.38
CA PHE A 168 -1.61 -15.43 -4.62
C PHE A 168 -0.17 -15.14 -4.22
N ASP A 169 0.42 -14.11 -4.80
CA ASP A 169 1.73 -13.63 -4.36
C ASP A 169 1.63 -13.03 -2.95
N SER A 170 2.59 -13.39 -2.10
CA SER A 170 2.84 -12.69 -0.83
C SER A 170 3.89 -11.58 -1.03
N LYS A 171 4.11 -10.76 -0.01
CA LYS A 171 5.19 -9.76 -0.01
C LYS A 171 6.59 -10.37 0.02
N GLU A 172 6.74 -11.63 0.43
CA GLU A 172 8.00 -12.39 0.41
C GLU A 172 8.29 -12.99 -0.98
N ASN A 173 7.35 -12.92 -1.92
CA ASN A 173 7.56 -13.53 -3.24
C ASN A 173 8.55 -12.71 -4.06
N THR A 174 9.82 -13.11 -4.05
CA THR A 174 10.86 -12.45 -4.86
C THR A 174 10.92 -12.96 -6.30
N ALA A 175 10.20 -14.03 -6.65
CA ALA A 175 10.23 -14.61 -8.00
C ALA A 175 9.41 -13.78 -8.99
N THR A 176 8.22 -13.35 -8.56
CA THR A 176 7.28 -12.55 -9.37
C THR A 176 7.07 -11.15 -8.81
N ALA A 177 7.30 -10.93 -7.51
CA ALA A 177 7.28 -9.62 -6.85
C ALA A 177 5.97 -8.82 -7.02
N HIS A 178 4.83 -9.50 -7.22
CA HIS A 178 3.52 -8.85 -7.35
C HIS A 178 2.79 -8.79 -6.01
N VAL A 179 3.28 -7.95 -5.10
CA VAL A 179 2.67 -7.75 -3.77
C VAL A 179 1.23 -7.23 -3.91
N ALA A 180 0.33 -7.72 -3.05
CA ALA A 180 -1.02 -7.20 -2.95
C ALA A 180 -1.00 -5.70 -2.59
N ARG A 181 -1.92 -4.93 -3.16
CA ARG A 181 -1.99 -3.48 -2.92
C ARG A 181 -3.42 -2.96 -2.86
N LEU A 182 -3.61 -1.83 -2.22
CA LEU A 182 -4.93 -1.20 -2.06
C LEU A 182 -4.90 0.18 -2.69
N ASP A 183 -5.45 0.26 -3.90
CA ASP A 183 -5.50 1.48 -4.72
C ASP A 183 -6.72 2.31 -4.30
N LEU A 184 -6.50 3.52 -3.81
CA LEU A 184 -7.54 4.48 -3.43
C LEU A 184 -7.65 5.62 -4.44
N THR A 185 -8.87 6.06 -4.69
CA THR A 185 -9.16 7.32 -5.38
C THR A 185 -9.88 8.25 -4.43
N LEU A 186 -9.27 9.39 -4.14
CA LEU A 186 -9.83 10.43 -3.29
C LEU A 186 -10.30 11.61 -4.14
N ALA A 187 -11.47 12.17 -3.82
CA ALA A 187 -11.94 13.43 -4.37
C ALA A 187 -11.53 14.57 -3.46
N ASP A 188 -11.00 15.64 -4.07
CA ASP A 188 -10.96 16.94 -3.40
C ASP A 188 -12.38 17.51 -3.35
N GLN A 189 -13.03 17.36 -2.18
CA GLN A 189 -14.12 18.26 -1.86
C GLN A 189 -13.50 19.63 -1.59
N GLY A 190 -13.71 20.58 -2.50
CA GLY A 190 -13.39 21.99 -2.24
C GLY A 190 -14.00 22.45 -0.91
N PRO A 191 -13.48 23.53 -0.30
CA PRO A 191 -13.95 23.97 1.01
C PRO A 191 -15.48 24.10 1.02
N LYS A 192 -16.12 23.58 2.06
CA LYS A 192 -17.55 23.79 2.34
C LYS A 192 -17.80 25.29 2.26
N GLY A 193 -18.67 25.72 1.35
CA GLY A 193 -19.03 27.14 1.22
C GLY A 193 -19.41 27.72 2.57
N ASP A 194 -18.88 28.90 2.88
CA ASP A 194 -19.13 29.57 4.15
C ASP A 194 -20.64 29.65 4.42
N THR A 195 -21.01 29.39 5.67
CA THR A 195 -22.41 29.57 6.09
C THR A 195 -22.75 31.05 5.90
N GLY A 196 -23.77 31.34 5.09
CA GLY A 196 -24.17 32.71 4.77
C GLY A 196 -24.36 33.56 6.04
N ALA A 197 -23.84 34.79 6.03
CA ALA A 197 -23.88 35.69 7.17
C ALA A 197 -25.31 35.79 7.74
N THR A 198 -25.46 35.60 9.04
CA THR A 198 -26.72 35.86 9.74
C THR A 198 -27.12 37.31 9.54
N GLY A 199 -28.33 37.55 9.04
CA GLY A 199 -28.85 38.90 8.79
C GLY A 199 -28.88 39.75 10.06
N LEU A 200 -28.60 41.06 9.90
CA LEU A 200 -28.60 42.02 11.00
C LEU A 200 -29.97 42.02 11.72
N THR A 201 -29.96 41.77 13.02
CA THR A 201 -31.16 41.90 13.86
C THR A 201 -31.41 43.39 14.18
N GLY A 202 -32.64 43.85 13.97
CA GLY A 202 -33.05 45.25 14.16
C GLY A 202 -32.99 45.72 15.62
N ALA A 203 -32.80 47.03 15.82
CA ALA A 203 -32.69 47.63 17.14
C ALA A 203 -34.05 47.87 17.81
N THR A 204 -34.18 47.44 19.08
CA THR A 204 -34.53 48.26 20.28
C THR A 204 -35.48 47.56 21.27
N GLY A 205 -35.14 47.69 22.57
CA GLY A 205 -36.05 47.58 23.72
C GLY A 205 -35.28 47.47 25.04
N ALA A 206 -35.40 48.44 25.95
CA ALA A 206 -34.65 48.49 27.22
C ALA A 206 -35.08 47.41 28.25
N LYS A 207 -34.10 47.00 29.06
CA LYS A 207 -33.98 45.79 29.89
C LYS A 207 -34.85 45.77 31.16
N GLY A 208 -35.40 44.59 31.49
CA GLY A 208 -35.72 44.17 32.86
C GLY A 208 -34.57 43.29 33.43
N ALA A 209 -34.18 43.49 34.70
CA ALA A 209 -33.03 42.81 35.30
C ALA A 209 -33.35 41.37 35.73
N THR A 210 -32.70 40.40 35.07
CA THR A 210 -32.62 38.99 35.50
C THR A 210 -31.22 38.69 36.02
N GLY A 211 -31.14 37.90 37.11
CA GLY A 211 -29.95 37.67 37.92
C GLY A 211 -28.73 37.11 37.19
N ALA A 212 -27.55 37.39 37.74
CA ALA A 212 -26.26 37.03 37.15
C ALA A 212 -26.08 35.51 37.05
N THR A 213 -25.95 35.01 35.82
CA THR A 213 -25.44 33.68 35.52
C THR A 213 -23.96 33.60 35.92
N GLY A 214 -23.58 32.51 36.62
CA GLY A 214 -22.20 32.28 37.04
C GLY A 214 -21.21 32.23 35.87
N ALA A 215 -19.99 32.69 36.10
CA ALA A 215 -18.94 32.75 35.08
C ALA A 215 -18.61 31.37 34.49
N ILE A 216 -18.48 31.30 33.18
CA ILE A 216 -17.99 30.14 32.44
C ILE A 216 -16.50 29.95 32.81
N GLY A 217 -16.11 28.73 33.17
CA GLY A 217 -14.73 28.38 33.50
C GLY A 217 -13.78 28.63 32.32
N ALA A 218 -12.56 29.09 32.62
CA ALA A 218 -11.56 29.42 31.61
C ALA A 218 -11.19 28.21 30.75
N THR A 219 -11.08 28.42 29.44
CA THR A 219 -10.57 27.43 28.48
C THR A 219 -9.14 27.05 28.85
N GLY A 220 -8.85 25.75 28.91
CA GLY A 220 -7.49 25.24 29.17
C GLY A 220 -6.48 25.72 28.11
N PRO A 221 -5.19 25.85 28.46
CA PRO A 221 -4.17 26.30 27.52
C PRO A 221 -4.03 25.36 26.32
N ALA A 222 -3.73 25.92 25.15
CA ALA A 222 -3.43 25.14 23.95
C ALA A 222 -2.22 24.22 24.19
N GLY A 223 -2.28 23.00 23.68
CA GLY A 223 -1.15 22.06 23.73
C GLY A 223 0.07 22.58 22.96
N ILE A 224 1.27 22.25 23.44
CA ILE A 224 2.52 22.62 22.78
C ILE A 224 2.61 22.01 21.38
N GLN A 225 3.07 22.80 20.40
CA GLN A 225 3.36 22.33 19.06
C GLN A 225 4.52 21.31 19.11
N GLY A 226 4.36 20.17 18.42
CA GLY A 226 5.43 19.17 18.31
C GLY A 226 6.68 19.73 17.62
N PRO A 227 7.87 19.13 17.84
CA PRO A 227 9.10 19.59 17.21
C PRO A 227 8.99 19.52 15.68
N GLN A 228 9.58 20.51 15.01
CA GLN A 228 9.68 20.52 13.55
C GLN A 228 10.45 19.29 13.07
N GLY A 229 9.95 18.61 12.03
CA GLY A 229 10.66 17.50 11.39
C GLY A 229 12.01 17.96 10.80
N GLN A 230 12.99 17.05 10.77
CA GLN A 230 14.31 17.35 10.20
C GLN A 230 14.17 17.80 8.73
N ALA A 231 14.97 18.80 8.34
CA ALA A 231 15.01 19.29 6.98
C ALA A 231 15.44 18.18 6.00
N GLY A 232 14.90 18.19 4.78
CA GLY A 232 15.31 17.26 3.72
C GLY A 232 16.80 17.45 3.36
N VAL A 233 17.51 16.35 3.11
CA VAL A 233 18.94 16.38 2.76
C VAL A 233 19.16 17.02 1.38
N SER A 234 20.03 18.03 1.31
CA SER A 234 20.45 18.68 0.06
C SER A 234 21.72 18.01 -0.50
N GLY A 235 21.75 17.71 -1.80
CA GLY A 235 22.96 17.24 -2.50
C GLY A 235 23.16 15.72 -2.47
N HIS A 236 22.41 15.00 -3.31
CA HIS A 236 22.56 13.56 -3.52
C HIS A 236 23.56 13.29 -4.64
N GLN A 237 24.48 12.34 -4.43
CA GLN A 237 25.44 11.89 -5.44
C GLN A 237 25.36 10.38 -5.58
N ARG A 238 25.33 9.88 -6.83
CA ARG A 238 25.50 8.44 -7.10
C ARG A 238 26.99 8.12 -7.23
N VAL A 239 27.45 7.11 -6.48
CA VAL A 239 28.77 6.50 -6.64
C VAL A 239 28.59 5.07 -7.17
N SER A 240 29.55 4.57 -7.95
CA SER A 240 29.48 3.23 -8.50
C SER A 240 30.86 2.62 -8.73
N ALA A 241 30.95 1.30 -8.60
CA ALA A 241 32.13 0.51 -8.92
C ALA A 241 31.74 -0.66 -9.82
N THR A 242 32.47 -0.86 -10.92
CA THR A 242 32.24 -1.97 -11.86
C THR A 242 33.34 -3.01 -11.72
N THR A 243 32.96 -4.28 -11.63
CA THR A 243 33.91 -5.40 -11.65
C THR A 243 33.41 -6.52 -12.54
N SER A 244 34.36 -7.35 -13.00
CA SER A 244 34.06 -8.62 -13.63
C SER A 244 33.91 -9.71 -12.57
N ILE A 245 32.85 -10.51 -12.68
CA ILE A 245 32.54 -11.61 -11.79
C ILE A 245 32.77 -12.90 -12.56
N PRO A 246 33.73 -13.75 -12.19
CA PRO A 246 33.98 -15.01 -12.88
C PRO A 246 32.76 -15.94 -12.89
N ALA A 247 32.76 -16.90 -13.81
CA ALA A 247 31.76 -17.97 -13.85
C ALA A 247 31.82 -18.81 -12.56
N SER A 248 30.67 -19.34 -12.12
CA SER A 248 30.53 -20.16 -10.91
C SER A 248 31.15 -19.53 -9.65
N PHE A 249 31.11 -18.20 -9.53
CA PHE A 249 31.75 -17.45 -8.47
C PHE A 249 30.74 -16.76 -7.55
N LEU A 250 31.11 -16.64 -6.27
CA LEU A 250 30.34 -15.94 -5.27
C LEU A 250 30.99 -14.60 -4.98
N ALA A 251 30.28 -13.50 -5.20
CA ALA A 251 30.83 -12.16 -5.14
C ALA A 251 30.18 -11.28 -4.08
N THR A 252 31.02 -10.47 -3.44
CA THR A 252 30.61 -9.34 -2.61
C THR A 252 31.11 -8.06 -3.25
N LEU A 253 30.21 -7.17 -3.61
CA LEU A 253 30.53 -5.86 -4.17
C LEU A 253 30.14 -4.76 -3.21
N VAL A 254 30.96 -3.73 -3.14
CA VAL A 254 30.74 -2.58 -2.24
C VAL A 254 30.83 -1.28 -3.03
N ALA A 255 29.84 -0.41 -2.85
CA ALA A 255 29.89 0.98 -3.26
C ALA A 255 30.01 1.85 -2.00
N SER A 256 31.13 2.56 -1.88
CA SER A 256 31.44 3.39 -0.72
C SER A 256 31.21 4.87 -1.01
N CYS A 257 30.50 5.54 -0.12
CA CYS A 257 30.32 6.98 -0.15
C CYS A 257 31.62 7.72 0.15
N PRO A 258 31.82 8.90 -0.44
CA PRO A 258 32.95 9.77 -0.08
C PRO A 258 32.87 10.20 1.40
N SER A 259 34.02 10.58 1.96
CA SER A 259 34.11 11.09 3.34
C SER A 259 33.05 12.18 3.61
N GLY A 260 32.40 12.10 4.77
CA GLY A 260 31.36 13.03 5.20
C GLY A 260 29.97 12.79 4.61
N LYS A 261 29.79 11.77 3.76
CA LYS A 261 28.48 11.39 3.21
C LYS A 261 27.99 10.05 3.75
N LYS A 262 26.68 9.95 3.95
CA LYS A 262 25.97 8.73 4.34
C LYS A 262 25.26 8.10 3.15
N VAL A 263 25.17 6.77 3.20
CA VAL A 263 24.37 5.96 2.28
C VAL A 263 22.88 6.15 2.58
N LEU A 264 22.10 6.43 1.54
CA LEU A 264 20.64 6.50 1.57
C LEU A 264 19.97 5.32 0.86
N GLY A 265 20.72 4.64 -0.01
CA GLY A 265 20.25 3.51 -0.79
C GLY A 265 21.32 3.06 -1.78
N GLY A 266 21.11 1.94 -2.45
CA GLY A 266 22.04 1.42 -3.44
C GLY A 266 21.50 0.17 -4.14
N GLY A 267 22.35 -0.45 -4.95
CA GLY A 267 22.02 -1.67 -5.66
C GLY A 267 23.14 -2.13 -6.58
N VAL A 268 22.83 -3.05 -7.47
CA VAL A 268 23.74 -3.51 -8.53
C VAL A 268 23.05 -3.43 -9.88
N GLN A 269 23.80 -3.12 -10.91
CA GLN A 269 23.37 -3.09 -12.30
C GLN A 269 24.31 -3.97 -13.12
N PHE A 270 23.77 -4.76 -14.03
CA PHE A 270 24.55 -5.58 -14.96
C PHE A 270 24.46 -4.92 -16.34
N PRO A 271 25.48 -4.16 -16.78
CA PRO A 271 25.42 -3.46 -18.05
C PRO A 271 25.37 -4.46 -19.21
N SER A 272 24.23 -4.51 -19.90
CA SER A 272 23.99 -5.22 -21.17
C SER A 272 24.51 -6.67 -21.23
N LEU A 273 23.62 -7.62 -20.98
CA LEU A 273 23.89 -9.04 -21.19
C LEU A 273 23.68 -9.50 -22.66
N GLY A 274 23.44 -8.56 -23.58
CA GLY A 274 23.27 -8.84 -25.01
C GLY A 274 22.29 -9.98 -25.29
N SER A 275 22.67 -10.90 -26.18
CA SER A 275 21.91 -12.11 -26.51
C SER A 275 21.99 -13.23 -25.45
N GLN A 276 22.58 -12.97 -24.28
CA GLN A 276 22.77 -13.98 -23.21
C GLN A 276 21.78 -13.85 -22.05
N LEU A 277 20.78 -12.96 -22.16
CA LEU A 277 19.73 -12.78 -21.14
C LEU A 277 19.00 -14.09 -20.82
N ASP A 278 18.72 -14.91 -21.83
CA ASP A 278 18.00 -16.18 -21.68
C ASP A 278 18.80 -17.26 -20.92
N GLN A 279 20.11 -17.06 -20.77
CA GLN A 279 21.01 -17.98 -20.07
C GLN A 279 21.47 -17.43 -18.72
N LEU A 280 20.97 -16.26 -18.30
CA LEU A 280 21.44 -15.57 -17.11
C LEU A 280 21.03 -16.31 -15.83
N LYS A 281 22.02 -16.84 -15.12
CA LYS A 281 21.88 -17.48 -13.81
C LYS A 281 22.64 -16.69 -12.74
N LEU A 282 22.15 -15.48 -12.46
CA LEU A 282 22.60 -14.66 -11.33
C LEU A 282 21.58 -14.76 -10.20
N VAL A 283 22.05 -15.04 -8.98
CA VAL A 283 21.19 -15.02 -7.79
C VAL A 283 21.71 -13.96 -6.85
N MET A 284 20.97 -12.87 -6.70
CA MET A 284 21.25 -11.87 -5.66
C MET A 284 20.72 -12.41 -4.33
N HIS A 285 21.63 -12.58 -3.38
CA HIS A 285 21.29 -13.08 -2.06
C HIS A 285 20.92 -11.94 -1.11
N GLN A 286 21.68 -10.84 -1.14
CA GLN A 286 21.48 -9.70 -0.25
C GLN A 286 21.93 -8.39 -0.93
N SER A 287 21.24 -7.29 -0.63
CA SER A 287 21.61 -5.92 -1.03
C SER A 287 21.17 -4.97 0.08
N TYR A 288 22.12 -4.41 0.82
CA TYR A 288 21.85 -3.67 2.06
C TYR A 288 22.97 -2.67 2.38
N PRO A 289 22.72 -1.67 3.25
CA PRO A 289 23.79 -0.83 3.76
C PRO A 289 24.64 -1.61 4.77
N SER A 290 25.90 -1.86 4.45
CA SER A 290 26.83 -2.56 5.37
C SER A 290 27.48 -1.64 6.40
N SER A 291 27.43 -0.33 6.17
CA SER A 291 27.77 0.72 7.13
C SER A 291 27.04 2.02 6.78
N ASP A 292 27.17 3.04 7.63
CA ASP A 292 26.71 4.41 7.34
C ASP A 292 27.24 4.97 6.02
N SER A 293 28.34 4.44 5.51
CA SER A 293 29.03 4.94 4.31
C SER A 293 29.16 3.91 3.18
N SER A 294 28.56 2.72 3.31
CA SER A 294 28.78 1.65 2.31
C SER A 294 27.52 0.87 2.01
N TRP A 295 27.25 0.68 0.72
CA TRP A 295 26.23 -0.24 0.24
C TRP A 295 26.89 -1.51 -0.26
N GLN A 296 26.40 -2.67 0.20
CA GLN A 296 26.95 -3.96 -0.13
C GLN A 296 25.91 -4.80 -0.87
N VAL A 297 26.38 -5.51 -1.90
CA VAL A 297 25.59 -6.49 -2.63
C VAL A 297 26.33 -7.82 -2.64
N TYR A 298 25.63 -8.88 -2.28
CA TYR A 298 26.12 -10.24 -2.25
C TYR A 298 25.30 -11.11 -3.21
N PHE A 299 25.98 -11.77 -4.15
CA PHE A 299 25.33 -12.57 -5.19
C PHE A 299 26.22 -13.70 -5.70
N SER A 300 25.62 -14.70 -6.33
CA SER A 300 26.32 -15.76 -7.04
C SER A 300 26.14 -15.62 -8.55
N ASN A 301 27.26 -15.74 -9.27
CA ASN A 301 27.30 -15.96 -10.71
C ASN A 301 27.38 -17.45 -10.98
N THR A 302 26.23 -18.08 -11.29
CA THR A 302 26.16 -19.50 -11.65
C THR A 302 26.10 -19.72 -13.17
N ASN A 303 26.36 -18.66 -13.94
CA ASN A 303 26.56 -18.76 -15.39
C ASN A 303 27.84 -19.54 -15.71
N ALA A 304 27.93 -20.03 -16.94
CA ALA A 304 29.16 -20.58 -17.51
C ALA A 304 30.14 -19.50 -18.01
N PHE A 305 29.81 -18.22 -17.84
CA PHE A 305 30.61 -17.09 -18.32
C PHE A 305 30.72 -15.99 -17.25
N ALA A 306 31.74 -15.13 -17.39
CA ALA A 306 31.93 -13.99 -16.50
C ALA A 306 30.92 -12.87 -16.79
N VAL A 307 30.45 -12.19 -15.76
CA VAL A 307 29.48 -11.10 -15.88
C VAL A 307 30.07 -9.80 -15.34
N GLN A 308 29.90 -8.71 -16.08
CA GLN A 308 30.20 -7.36 -15.57
C GLN A 308 29.08 -6.91 -14.64
N ALA A 309 29.43 -6.49 -13.43
CA ALA A 309 28.51 -6.01 -12.43
C ALA A 309 28.96 -4.64 -11.91
N THR A 310 28.02 -3.70 -11.87
CA THR A 310 28.22 -2.33 -11.40
C THR A 310 27.41 -2.13 -10.12
N VAL A 311 28.07 -2.21 -8.97
CA VAL A 311 27.45 -1.82 -7.68
C VAL A 311 27.38 -0.31 -7.58
N TRP A 312 26.31 0.24 -7.01
CA TRP A 312 26.14 1.67 -6.82
C TRP A 312 25.47 2.02 -5.50
N ALA A 313 25.74 3.23 -5.01
CA ALA A 313 25.12 3.81 -3.82
C ALA A 313 24.71 5.27 -4.06
N ILE A 314 23.65 5.71 -3.40
CA ILE A 314 23.22 7.12 -3.32
C ILE A 314 23.73 7.67 -2.00
N CYS A 315 24.53 8.72 -2.09
CA CYS A 315 25.23 9.34 -0.97
C CYS A 315 24.71 10.77 -0.76
N ALA A 316 24.44 11.15 0.48
CA ALA A 316 24.12 12.53 0.86
C ALA A 316 24.93 12.96 2.08
N SER A 317 25.13 14.27 2.25
CA SER A 317 25.79 14.80 3.45
C SER A 317 24.96 14.47 4.69
N ALA A 318 25.61 14.07 5.78
CA ALA A 318 24.96 14.02 7.08
C ALA A 318 24.56 15.45 7.50
N LEU A 319 23.32 15.62 7.97
CA LEU A 319 22.88 16.84 8.66
C LEU A 319 23.38 16.84 10.10
#